data_AF-A0A1I1JJ47-F1
#
_entry.id   AF-A0A1I1JJ47-F1
#
_cell.length_a   1.000
_cell.length_b   1.000
_cell.length_c   1.000
_cell.angle_alpha   90.00
_cell.angle_beta   90.00
_cell.angle_gamma   90.00
#
_symmetry.space_group_name_H-M   'P 1'
#
loop_
_entity.id
_entity.type
_entity.pdbx_description
1 polymer ?
#
loop_
_entity_poly.entity_id
_entity_poly.type
_entity_poly.pdbx_seq_one_letter_code
_entity_poly.pdbx_strand_id
1 'polypeptide(L)'
;MWIFGKLKAGKALTRIVSLIEEVEYNRKPPSEGHGTYLSEERGAQIERDIYQHSDVLRKFPRHVVTEKLLKNVRIAQRFGDNQRIEASAKALDFLVEEGIALDLDTFEKSFSR
;
A
#
# COMPACT_ATOMS: atom_id res chain seq x y z
N MET A 1 -2.11 9.20 -23.72
CA MET A 1 -2.46 8.01 -22.91
C MET A 1 -1.64 7.88 -21.61
N TRP A 2 -1.22 8.97 -20.97
CA TRP A 2 -0.33 8.93 -19.79
C TRP A 2 -1.06 9.20 -18.46
N ILE A 3 -2.11 10.02 -18.50
CA ILE A 3 -2.95 10.38 -17.34
C ILE A 3 -3.73 9.16 -16.82
N PHE A 4 -4.34 8.38 -17.72
CA PHE A 4 -5.09 7.18 -17.36
C PHE A 4 -4.23 6.10 -16.69
N GLY A 5 -2.98 5.94 -17.13
CA GLY A 5 -2.01 5.04 -16.48
C GLY A 5 -1.70 5.47 -15.05
N LYS A 6 -1.41 6.76 -14.82
CA LYS A 6 -1.15 7.29 -13.47
C LYS A 6 -2.35 7.16 -12.54
N LEU A 7 -3.57 7.31 -13.05
CA LEU A 7 -4.80 7.09 -12.26
C LEU A 7 -4.97 5.62 -11.89
N LYS A 8 -4.68 4.71 -12.81
CA LYS A 8 -4.76 3.26 -12.57
C LYS A 8 -3.78 2.80 -11.49
N ALA A 9 -2.53 3.26 -11.55
CA ALA A 9 -1.54 2.98 -10.51
C ALA A 9 -1.98 3.52 -9.13
N GLY A 10 -2.50 4.76 -9.09
CA GLY A 10 -2.98 5.36 -7.85
C GLY A 10 -4.14 4.58 -7.22
N LYS A 11 -5.11 4.13 -8.04
CA LYS A 11 -6.23 3.30 -7.57
C LYS A 11 -5.77 1.95 -7.04
N ALA A 12 -4.90 1.25 -7.77
CA ALA A 12 -4.35 -0.04 -7.34
C ALA A 12 -3.60 0.10 -6.00
N LEU A 13 -2.75 1.11 -5.88
CA LEU A 13 -2.01 1.38 -4.65
C LEU A 13 -2.92 1.71 -3.47
N THR A 14 -3.93 2.57 -3.68
CA THR A 14 -4.92 2.92 -2.66
C THR A 14 -5.66 1.68 -2.16
N ARG A 15 -5.96 0.74 -3.07
CA ARG A 15 -6.65 -0.50 -2.74
C ARG A 15 -5.77 -1.45 -1.94
N ILE A 16 -4.50 -1.64 -2.32
CA ILE A 16 -3.54 -2.42 -1.52
C ILE A 16 -3.43 -1.88 -0.09
N VAL A 17 -3.26 -0.55 0.07
CA VAL A 17 -3.18 0.06 1.41
C VAL A 17 -4.47 -0.20 2.20
N SER A 18 -5.65 -0.06 1.59
CA SER A 18 -6.93 -0.36 2.27
C SER A 18 -7.08 -1.83 2.68
N LEU A 19 -6.55 -2.76 1.90
CA LEU A 19 -6.61 -4.19 2.20
C LEU A 19 -5.67 -4.54 3.35
N ILE A 20 -4.46 -3.97 3.37
CA ILE A 20 -3.52 -4.11 4.48
C ILE A 20 -4.10 -3.47 5.75
N GLU A 21 -4.68 -2.29 5.63
CA GLU A 21 -5.37 -1.60 6.71
C GLU A 21 -6.50 -2.44 7.33
N GLU A 22 -7.28 -3.14 6.50
CA GLU A 22 -8.32 -4.07 6.95
C GLU A 22 -7.72 -5.25 7.73
N VAL A 23 -6.61 -5.83 7.25
CA VAL A 23 -5.90 -6.91 7.96
C VAL A 23 -5.42 -6.43 9.33
N GLU A 24 -4.82 -5.24 9.39
CA GLU A 24 -4.28 -4.69 10.64
C GLU A 24 -5.37 -4.31 11.63
N TYR A 25 -6.50 -3.78 11.15
CA TYR A 25 -7.66 -3.50 11.99
C TYR A 25 -8.21 -4.78 12.64
N ASN A 26 -8.31 -5.87 11.89
CA ASN A 26 -8.89 -7.13 12.37
C ASN A 26 -7.86 -8.04 13.09
N ARG A 27 -6.59 -7.61 13.21
CA ARG A 27 -5.55 -8.28 14.02
C ARG A 27 -5.52 -7.81 15.48
N LYS A 28 -6.15 -6.68 15.81
CA LYS A 28 -6.13 -6.12 17.17
C LYS A 28 -7.01 -6.94 18.12
N PRO A 29 -6.56 -7.26 19.35
CA PRO A 29 -7.35 -7.99 20.31
C PRO A 29 -8.62 -7.21 20.70
N PRO A 30 -9.73 -7.90 21.04
CA PRO A 30 -11.03 -7.28 21.30
C PRO A 30 -11.05 -6.22 22.42
N SER A 31 -10.03 -6.16 23.26
CA SER A 31 -9.90 -5.22 24.37
C SER A 31 -9.79 -3.75 23.94
N GLU A 32 -9.49 -3.45 22.67
CA GLU A 32 -9.49 -2.09 22.11
C GLU A 32 -10.78 -1.76 21.34
N GLY A 33 -11.85 -2.54 21.53
CA GLY A 33 -13.22 -2.19 21.11
C GLY A 33 -13.56 -2.43 19.63
N HIS A 34 -12.61 -2.86 18.81
CA HIS A 34 -12.81 -2.94 17.37
C HIS A 34 -11.93 -4.03 16.73
N GLY A 35 -12.54 -5.17 16.40
CA GLY A 35 -11.89 -6.25 15.64
C GLY A 35 -12.54 -7.61 15.87
N THR A 36 -13.42 -8.04 14.98
CA THR A 36 -13.70 -9.48 14.81
C THR A 36 -12.51 -10.11 14.10
N TYR A 37 -12.09 -11.31 14.49
CA TYR A 37 -11.09 -12.06 13.72
C TYR A 37 -11.49 -12.10 12.25
N LEU A 38 -10.56 -11.71 11.37
CA LEU A 38 -10.75 -11.83 9.93
C LEU A 38 -10.99 -13.30 9.60
N SER A 39 -12.10 -13.63 8.92
CA SER A 39 -12.35 -15.03 8.54
C SER A 39 -11.26 -15.52 7.59
N GLU A 40 -10.95 -16.82 7.62
CA GLU A 40 -9.95 -17.41 6.72
C GLU A 40 -10.31 -17.13 5.24
N GLU A 41 -11.59 -17.22 4.90
CA GLU A 41 -12.09 -16.88 3.56
C GLU A 41 -11.79 -15.43 3.17
N ARG A 42 -12.02 -14.48 4.09
CA ARG A 42 -11.73 -13.07 3.83
C ARG A 42 -10.23 -12.83 3.73
N GLY A 43 -9.42 -13.51 4.53
CA GLY A 43 -7.96 -13.47 4.45
C GLY A 43 -7.44 -13.90 3.09
N ALA A 44 -7.89 -15.07 2.62
CA ALA A 44 -7.54 -15.58 1.30
C ALA A 44 -8.02 -14.65 0.17
N GLN A 45 -9.19 -14.01 0.31
CA GLN A 45 -9.66 -13.04 -0.67
C GLN A 45 -8.80 -11.76 -0.69
N ILE A 46 -8.44 -11.24 0.48
CA ILE A 46 -7.57 -10.07 0.60
C ILE A 46 -6.22 -10.34 -0.06
N GLU A 47 -5.62 -11.50 0.22
CA GLU A 47 -4.35 -11.91 -0.38
C GLU A 47 -4.44 -11.92 -1.91
N ARG A 48 -5.47 -12.56 -2.48
CA ARG A 48 -5.71 -12.57 -3.94
C ARG A 48 -5.86 -11.15 -4.51
N ASP A 49 -6.63 -10.29 -3.85
CA ASP A 49 -6.86 -8.92 -4.29
C ASP A 49 -5.55 -8.11 -4.28
N ILE A 50 -4.72 -8.28 -3.25
CA ILE A 50 -3.39 -7.64 -3.15
C ILE A 50 -2.54 -8.03 -4.36
N TYR A 51 -2.39 -9.33 -4.65
CA TYR A 51 -1.60 -9.77 -5.80
C TYR A 51 -2.16 -9.27 -7.13
N GLN A 52 -3.48 -9.27 -7.32
CA GLN A 52 -4.11 -8.73 -8.52
C GLN A 52 -3.78 -7.23 -8.73
N HIS A 53 -3.77 -6.45 -7.66
CA HIS A 53 -3.41 -5.03 -7.73
C HIS A 53 -1.89 -4.82 -7.90
N SER A 54 -1.07 -5.69 -7.32
CA SER A 54 0.39 -5.73 -7.53
C SER A 54 0.73 -5.94 -9.01
N ASP A 55 0.04 -6.84 -9.71
CA ASP A 55 0.21 -7.06 -11.15
C ASP A 55 -0.08 -5.81 -12.00
N VAL A 56 -1.00 -4.97 -11.54
CA VAL A 56 -1.24 -3.66 -12.16
C VAL A 56 -0.05 -2.74 -11.91
N LEU A 57 0.50 -2.71 -10.70
CA LEU A 57 1.62 -1.84 -10.32
C LEU A 57 2.94 -2.23 -11.01
N ARG A 58 3.18 -3.53 -11.26
CA ARG A 58 4.36 -4.04 -11.98
C ARG A 58 4.55 -3.44 -13.38
N LYS A 59 3.49 -2.88 -13.97
CA LYS A 59 3.52 -2.23 -15.29
C LYS A 59 4.05 -0.79 -15.25
N PHE A 60 4.36 -0.27 -14.06
CA PHE A 60 4.85 1.09 -13.85
C PHE A 60 6.30 1.06 -13.36
N PRO A 61 7.10 2.10 -13.64
CA PRO A 61 8.44 2.20 -13.07
C PRO A 61 8.38 2.23 -11.54
N ARG A 62 9.29 1.48 -10.89
CA ARG A 62 9.33 1.34 -9.43
C ARG A 62 9.33 2.68 -8.68
N HIS A 63 10.11 3.65 -9.17
CA HIS A 63 10.15 5.00 -8.60
C HIS A 63 8.78 5.72 -8.67
N VAL A 64 7.97 5.50 -9.72
CA VAL A 64 6.63 6.09 -9.82
C VAL A 64 5.69 5.48 -8.79
N VAL A 65 5.82 4.18 -8.52
CA VAL A 65 5.05 3.49 -7.48
C VAL A 65 5.43 4.02 -6.09
N THR A 66 6.73 4.07 -5.78
CA THR A 66 7.23 4.64 -4.52
C THR A 66 6.80 6.10 -4.33
N GLU A 67 6.97 6.96 -5.34
CA GLU A 67 6.58 8.37 -5.27
C GLU A 67 5.08 8.54 -4.95
N LYS A 68 4.23 7.72 -5.59
CA LYS A 68 2.78 7.74 -5.33
C LYS A 68 2.43 7.30 -3.91
N LEU A 69 3.12 6.29 -3.39
CA LEU A 69 2.88 5.81 -2.03
C LEU A 69 3.27 6.88 -1.01
N LEU A 70 4.44 7.50 -1.18
CA LEU A 70 4.90 8.60 -0.33
C LEU A 70 3.96 9.81 -0.37
N LYS A 71 3.36 10.12 -1.52
CA LYS A 71 2.31 11.15 -1.61
C LYS A 71 1.09 10.80 -0.77
N ASN A 72 0.64 9.54 -0.80
CA ASN A 72 -0.48 9.09 0.02
C ASN A 72 -0.15 9.16 1.52
N VAL A 73 1.05 8.75 1.93
CA VAL A 73 1.54 8.87 3.31
C VAL A 73 1.51 10.33 3.77
N ARG A 74 2.05 11.24 2.94
CA ARG A 74 2.07 12.68 3.26
C ARG A 74 0.66 13.26 3.40
N ILE A 75 -0.30 12.78 2.63
CA ILE A 75 -1.71 13.18 2.76
C ILE A 75 -2.29 12.64 4.07
N ALA A 76 -2.11 11.36 4.38
CA ALA A 76 -2.59 10.75 5.62
C ALA A 76 -2.02 11.44 6.87
N GLN A 77 -0.72 11.77 6.86
CA GLN A 77 -0.04 12.57 7.90
C GLN A 77 -0.73 13.91 8.17
N ARG A 78 -1.18 14.61 7.12
CA ARG A 78 -1.88 15.90 7.28
C ARG A 78 -3.26 15.75 7.92
N PHE A 79 -3.89 14.59 7.75
CA PHE A 79 -5.19 14.28 8.36
C PHE A 79 -5.05 13.62 9.73
N GLY A 80 -3.83 13.33 10.20
CA GLY A 80 -3.62 12.62 11.47
C GLY A 80 -4.06 11.16 11.43
N ASP A 81 -4.16 10.57 10.24
CA ASP A 81 -4.65 9.20 10.05
C ASP A 81 -3.51 8.18 10.28
N ASN A 82 -3.22 7.93 11.55
CA ASN A 82 -2.13 7.04 11.99
C ASN A 82 -2.28 5.61 11.44
N GLN A 83 -3.52 5.11 11.35
CA GLN A 83 -3.79 3.79 10.82
C GLN A 83 -3.42 3.70 9.33
N ARG A 84 -3.82 4.69 8.54
CA ARG A 84 -3.47 4.75 7.13
C ARG A 84 -1.96 4.94 6.90
N ILE A 85 -1.28 5.69 7.77
CA ILE A 85 0.18 5.84 7.72
C ILE A 85 0.86 4.48 7.93
N GLU A 86 0.47 3.75 8.97
CA GLU A 86 1.03 2.44 9.29
C GLU A 86 0.76 1.42 8.17
N ALA A 87 -0.48 1.37 7.68
CA ALA A 87 -0.83 0.51 6.55
C ALA A 87 -0.04 0.87 5.28
N SER A 88 0.26 2.15 5.06
CA SER A 88 1.07 2.59 3.92
C SER A 88 2.55 2.21 4.07
N ALA A 89 3.08 2.20 5.29
CA ALA A 89 4.45 1.73 5.55
C ALA A 89 4.56 0.23 5.29
N LYS A 90 3.63 -0.57 5.81
CA LYS A 90 3.54 -2.02 5.54
C LYS A 90 3.36 -2.32 4.05
N ALA A 91 2.57 -1.51 3.35
CA ALA A 91 2.44 -1.61 1.90
C ALA A 91 3.75 -1.30 1.17
N LEU A 92 4.56 -0.37 1.66
CA LEU A 92 5.88 -0.08 1.07
C LEU A 92 6.79 -1.28 1.21
N ASP A 93 6.90 -1.84 2.42
CA ASP A 93 7.76 -3.00 2.71
C ASP A 93 7.40 -4.17 1.79
N PHE A 94 6.12 -4.55 1.75
CA PHE A 94 5.61 -5.60 0.86
C PHE A 94 5.94 -5.32 -0.61
N LEU A 95 5.70 -4.11 -1.11
CA LEU A 95 5.96 -3.78 -2.51
C LEU A 95 7.46 -3.76 -2.84
N VAL A 96 8.33 -3.46 -1.87
CA VAL A 96 9.79 -3.53 -2.02
C VAL A 96 10.24 -4.98 -2.09
N GLU A 97 9.76 -5.84 -1.19
CA GLU A 97 10.02 -7.28 -1.19
C GLU A 97 9.60 -7.94 -2.51
N GLU A 98 8.45 -7.53 -3.06
CA GLU A 98 7.93 -7.99 -4.36
C GLU A 98 8.67 -7.39 -5.58
N GLY A 99 9.64 -6.49 -5.35
CA GLY A 99 10.39 -5.81 -6.41
C GLY A 99 9.57 -4.81 -7.23
N ILE A 100 8.44 -4.34 -6.71
CA ILE A 100 7.48 -3.42 -7.37
C ILE A 100 7.77 -1.96 -6.99
N ALA A 101 8.28 -1.72 -5.79
CA ALA A 101 8.72 -0.43 -5.30
C ALA A 101 10.24 -0.41 -5.09
N LEU A 102 10.78 0.78 -4.84
CA LEU A 102 12.13 0.98 -4.31
C LEU A 102 12.03 1.25 -2.80
N ASP A 103 12.99 0.71 -2.06
CA ASP A 103 13.27 1.17 -0.69
C ASP A 103 13.66 2.66 -0.69
N LEU A 104 13.53 3.32 0.47
CA LEU A 104 13.69 4.77 0.55
C LEU A 104 15.11 5.23 0.19
N ASP A 105 16.14 4.50 0.64
CA ASP A 105 17.54 4.84 0.35
C ASP A 105 17.84 4.77 -1.16
N THR A 106 17.39 3.71 -1.82
CA THR A 106 17.52 3.54 -3.28
C THR A 106 16.68 4.57 -4.04
N PHE A 107 15.48 4.88 -3.53
CA PHE A 107 14.61 5.88 -4.12
C PHE A 107 15.22 7.28 -4.09
N GLU A 108 15.80 7.72 -2.97
CA GLU A 108 16.47 9.03 -2.84
C GLU A 108 17.66 9.15 -3.80
N LYS A 109 18.47 8.08 -3.92
CA LYS A 109 19.59 8.02 -4.87
C LYS A 109 19.12 8.11 -6.32
N SER A 110 17.90 7.66 -6.64
CA SER A 110 17.37 7.74 -8.02
C SER A 110 17.12 9.18 -8.53
N PHE A 111 17.08 10.17 -7.63
CA PHE A 111 17.00 11.60 -7.98
C PHE A 111 18.32 12.35 -7.83
N SER A 112 19.29 11.72 -7.18
CA SER A 112 20.63 12.26 -6.98
C SER A 112 21.44 12.03 -8.25
N ARG A 113 21.52 13.05 -9.12
CA ARG A 113 22.37 13.05 -10.31
C ARG A 113 23.84 13.17 -9.94
#